data_AF-A0AAV6UN15-F1
#
_entry.id   AF-A0AAV6UN15-F1
#
_cell.length_a   1.000
_cell.length_b   1.000
_cell.length_c   1.000
_cell.angle_alpha   90.00
_cell.angle_beta   90.00
_cell.angle_gamma   90.00
#
_symmetry.space_group_name_H-M   'P 1'
#
loop_
_entity.id
_entity.type
_entity.pdbx_description
1 polymer ?
#
loop_
_entity_poly.entity_id
_entity_poly.type
_entity_poly.pdbx_seq_one_letter_code
_entity_poly.pdbx_strand_id
1 'polypeptide(L)'
;MFQNIENIAFDRNCNVNGTQDFLRSIPCPIGQLCEDEDSPEHVVNGHQFTFFVLNTNQARFWYISLVSCYRSGVGDNCTWKSSSNENLNIDYDIWLANGNPFGPHRNPFEFQLSFDQQGTVEMYLGLLGLYLILVPLQVYAAVHQHHHVTRLYTTSLSLQLLFVFCSVVHMVKFAVDGVGWEILSTVGDVAHLFAQSLFMLLLLLLAKGWAITRTELTWKPLLFCVWLLYTLVGVLLYVWNRTEVDVIDDIDEYQTFPGWIILIFRLAIMVWFLYELRSTMLDENDRPKLRFYVHFGAGILVWFVYLPVVALIALQISALWRAKLLLGITSSADFLAYAIMAHLLWPTRSEQYFQLASESDPGEELEEFNEAPNNVPRPQKV
;
A
#
# COMPACT_ATOMS: atom_id res chain seq x y z
N MET A 1 -23.51 -29.08 -8.91
CA MET A 1 -22.72 -28.54 -10.04
C MET A 1 -23.10 -29.21 -11.36
N PHE A 2 -22.83 -30.51 -11.55
CA PHE A 2 -23.07 -31.21 -12.82
C PHE A 2 -24.52 -31.17 -13.35
N GLN A 3 -25.53 -31.26 -12.48
CA GLN A 3 -26.95 -31.17 -12.88
C GLN A 3 -27.31 -29.84 -13.56
N ASN A 4 -26.71 -28.73 -13.12
CA ASN A 4 -26.96 -27.42 -13.74
C ASN A 4 -26.18 -27.29 -15.06
N ILE A 5 -24.92 -27.74 -15.05
CA ILE A 5 -24.04 -27.73 -16.24
C ILE A 5 -24.68 -28.52 -17.38
N GLU A 6 -25.26 -29.68 -17.09
CA GLU A 6 -25.90 -30.55 -18.08
C GLU A 6 -27.00 -29.84 -18.89
N ASN A 7 -27.75 -28.92 -18.26
CA ASN A 7 -28.84 -28.21 -18.91
C ASN A 7 -28.39 -26.94 -19.65
N ILE A 8 -27.38 -26.24 -19.13
CA ILE A 8 -27.00 -24.91 -19.64
C ILE A 8 -25.80 -24.93 -20.60
N ALA A 9 -24.86 -25.85 -20.38
CA ALA A 9 -23.62 -25.90 -21.12
C ALA A 9 -23.83 -26.56 -22.48
N PHE A 10 -23.32 -25.89 -23.51
CA PHE A 10 -23.26 -26.42 -24.86
C PHE A 10 -22.29 -27.60 -24.92
N ASP A 11 -22.68 -28.64 -25.64
CA ASP A 11 -21.89 -29.84 -25.91
C ASP A 11 -22.37 -30.43 -27.24
N ARG A 12 -21.45 -30.60 -28.19
CA ARG A 12 -21.78 -31.05 -29.55
C ARG A 12 -22.49 -32.40 -29.61
N ASN A 13 -22.20 -33.31 -28.69
CA ASN A 13 -22.75 -34.67 -28.70
C ASN A 13 -23.96 -34.81 -27.77
N CYS A 14 -23.95 -34.07 -26.66
CA CYS A 14 -24.89 -34.26 -25.56
C CYS A 14 -25.93 -33.13 -25.41
N ASN A 15 -25.59 -31.89 -25.76
CA ASN A 15 -26.49 -30.74 -25.60
C ASN A 15 -26.20 -29.63 -26.63
N VAL A 16 -26.66 -29.84 -27.87
CA VAL A 16 -26.47 -28.89 -28.98
C VAL A 16 -27.25 -27.58 -28.76
N ASN A 17 -28.30 -27.61 -27.93
CA ASN A 17 -29.11 -26.44 -27.61
C ASN A 17 -28.63 -25.68 -26.36
N GLY A 18 -27.47 -26.06 -25.80
CA GLY A 18 -26.88 -25.35 -24.68
C GLY A 18 -26.58 -23.89 -25.04
N THR A 19 -26.74 -23.00 -24.05
CA THR A 19 -26.65 -21.54 -24.28
C THR A 19 -25.32 -20.95 -23.85
N GLN A 20 -24.51 -21.71 -23.10
CA GLN A 20 -23.26 -21.25 -22.52
C GLN A 20 -22.12 -22.17 -22.90
N ASP A 21 -20.98 -21.57 -23.22
CA ASP A 21 -19.78 -22.30 -23.62
C ASP A 21 -18.82 -22.45 -22.43
N PHE A 22 -19.01 -23.51 -21.63
CA PHE A 22 -18.32 -23.70 -20.34
C PHE A 22 -17.45 -24.96 -20.26
N LEU A 23 -17.49 -25.84 -21.27
CA LEU A 23 -16.85 -27.15 -21.21
C LEU A 23 -15.71 -27.25 -22.22
N ARG A 24 -14.57 -27.76 -21.77
CA ARG A 24 -13.46 -28.18 -22.65
C ARG A 24 -12.91 -29.50 -22.14
N SER A 25 -12.83 -30.49 -23.01
CA SER A 25 -12.18 -31.77 -22.74
C SER A 25 -10.67 -31.59 -22.86
N ILE A 26 -9.96 -32.00 -21.81
CA ILE A 26 -8.49 -32.01 -21.75
C ILE A 26 -8.02 -33.47 -21.52
N PRO A 27 -6.84 -33.87 -22.02
CA PRO A 27 -5.82 -33.03 -22.67
C PRO A 27 -6.10 -32.76 -24.15
N CYS A 28 -5.77 -31.55 -24.60
CA CYS A 28 -5.87 -31.19 -26.01
C CYS A 28 -4.62 -31.65 -26.79
N PRO A 29 -4.72 -32.01 -28.08
CA PRO A 29 -3.56 -32.45 -28.85
C PRO A 29 -2.53 -31.33 -29.00
N ILE A 30 -1.25 -31.66 -28.85
CA ILE A 30 -0.15 -30.69 -28.83
C ILE A 30 -0.11 -29.89 -30.15
N GLY A 31 -0.15 -28.56 -30.05
CA GLY A 31 -0.10 -27.65 -31.20
C GLY A 31 -1.37 -27.63 -32.06
N GLN A 32 -2.45 -28.25 -31.60
CA GLN A 32 -3.75 -28.25 -32.25
C GLN A 32 -4.82 -27.68 -31.32
N LEU A 33 -5.94 -27.26 -31.90
CA LEU A 33 -7.12 -26.87 -31.14
C LEU A 33 -7.70 -28.07 -30.40
N CYS A 34 -8.36 -27.81 -29.27
CA CYS A 34 -9.11 -28.83 -28.54
C CYS A 34 -10.25 -29.39 -29.40
N GLU A 35 -10.58 -30.66 -29.22
CA GLU A 35 -11.62 -31.34 -30.02
C GLU A 35 -13.00 -30.66 -29.91
N ASP A 36 -13.29 -30.11 -28.73
CA ASP A 36 -14.55 -29.41 -28.44
C ASP A 36 -14.58 -27.95 -28.92
N GLU A 37 -13.53 -27.47 -29.60
CA GLU A 37 -13.47 -26.10 -30.08
C GLU A 37 -14.15 -25.97 -31.44
N ASP A 38 -15.44 -25.64 -31.41
CA ASP A 38 -16.31 -25.57 -32.59
C ASP A 38 -16.20 -24.23 -33.36
N SER A 39 -15.54 -23.20 -32.82
CA SER A 39 -15.35 -21.89 -33.46
C SER A 39 -13.87 -21.46 -33.52
N PRO A 40 -13.05 -22.08 -34.39
CA PRO A 40 -11.61 -21.80 -34.51
C PRO A 40 -11.25 -20.33 -34.71
N GLU A 41 -12.10 -19.58 -35.42
CA GLU A 41 -11.92 -18.16 -35.71
C GLU A 41 -11.96 -17.26 -34.47
N HIS A 42 -12.55 -17.74 -33.37
CA HIS A 42 -12.63 -16.98 -32.12
C HIS A 42 -11.47 -17.32 -31.17
N VAL A 43 -10.71 -18.39 -31.42
CA VAL A 43 -9.61 -18.77 -30.54
C VAL A 43 -8.47 -17.75 -30.64
N VAL A 44 -7.91 -17.38 -29.49
CA VAL A 44 -6.72 -16.52 -29.44
C VAL A 44 -5.55 -17.20 -30.16
N ASN A 45 -4.94 -16.49 -31.10
CA ASN A 45 -3.84 -17.02 -31.91
C ASN A 45 -2.72 -17.59 -31.04
N GLY A 46 -2.33 -18.84 -31.29
CA GLY A 46 -1.30 -19.53 -30.53
C GLY A 46 -1.81 -20.22 -29.25
N HIS A 47 -3.12 -20.25 -29.01
CA HIS A 47 -3.74 -20.98 -27.89
C HIS A 47 -4.64 -22.11 -28.42
N GLN A 48 -4.92 -23.11 -27.56
CA GLN A 48 -5.64 -24.33 -27.97
C GLN A 48 -7.17 -24.21 -27.83
N PHE A 49 -7.66 -23.29 -27.01
CA PHE A 49 -9.08 -23.00 -26.79
C PHE A 49 -9.25 -21.59 -26.21
N THR A 50 -10.48 -21.07 -26.20
CA THR A 50 -10.79 -19.80 -25.51
C THR A 50 -12.19 -19.85 -24.91
N PHE A 51 -12.31 -19.56 -23.63
CA PHE A 51 -13.61 -19.40 -22.98
C PHE A 51 -14.10 -17.95 -23.13
N PHE A 52 -15.28 -17.79 -23.73
CA PHE A 52 -15.92 -16.49 -23.87
C PHE A 52 -16.98 -16.27 -22.79
N VAL A 53 -16.64 -15.40 -21.85
CA VAL A 53 -17.55 -15.02 -20.77
C VAL A 53 -18.23 -13.69 -21.11
N LEU A 54 -19.45 -13.77 -21.66
CA LEU A 54 -20.22 -12.62 -22.14
C LEU A 54 -21.16 -12.02 -21.06
N ASN A 55 -20.66 -11.81 -19.84
CA ASN A 55 -21.43 -11.10 -18.81
C ASN A 55 -20.76 -9.79 -18.41
N THR A 56 -21.08 -8.73 -19.15
CA THR A 56 -20.53 -7.38 -18.95
C THR A 56 -21.33 -6.52 -17.97
N ASN A 57 -22.49 -6.96 -17.53
CA ASN A 57 -23.41 -6.12 -16.74
C ASN A 57 -23.04 -6.05 -15.27
N GLN A 58 -22.31 -7.05 -14.74
CA GLN A 58 -21.95 -7.14 -13.34
C GLN A 58 -20.59 -7.81 -13.17
N ALA A 59 -19.74 -7.23 -12.32
CA ALA A 59 -18.48 -7.85 -11.93
C ALA A 59 -18.73 -9.14 -11.13
N ARG A 60 -18.00 -10.21 -11.48
CA ARG A 60 -18.13 -11.54 -10.88
C ARG A 60 -16.77 -12.22 -10.80
N PHE A 61 -16.60 -13.07 -9.80
CA PHE A 61 -15.50 -14.00 -9.75
C PHE A 61 -15.78 -15.19 -10.66
N TRP A 62 -14.77 -15.57 -11.43
CA TRP A 62 -14.80 -16.73 -12.31
C TRP A 62 -13.78 -17.73 -11.84
N TYR A 63 -14.20 -18.99 -11.76
CA TYR A 63 -13.36 -20.10 -11.31
C TYR A 63 -13.26 -21.11 -12.43
N ILE A 64 -12.05 -21.59 -12.68
CA ILE A 64 -11.80 -22.72 -13.57
C ILE A 64 -11.57 -23.94 -12.68
N SER A 65 -12.31 -25.02 -12.96
CA SER A 65 -12.22 -26.27 -12.22
C SER A 65 -11.86 -27.40 -13.17
N LEU A 66 -10.73 -28.06 -12.91
CA LEU A 66 -10.32 -29.27 -13.63
C LEU A 66 -10.93 -30.48 -12.91
N VAL A 67 -11.73 -31.26 -13.62
CA VAL A 67 -12.38 -32.45 -13.07
C VAL A 67 -12.09 -33.67 -13.93
N SER A 68 -11.71 -34.78 -13.29
CA SER A 68 -11.36 -36.04 -13.94
C SER A 68 -12.61 -36.85 -14.34
N CYS A 69 -13.37 -36.35 -15.30
CA CYS A 69 -14.57 -37.00 -15.83
C CYS A 69 -14.74 -36.74 -17.32
N TYR A 70 -15.48 -37.63 -17.99
CA TYR A 70 -15.86 -37.47 -19.39
C TYR A 70 -17.35 -37.78 -19.57
N ARG A 71 -17.95 -37.25 -20.64
CA ARG A 71 -19.34 -37.57 -21.01
C ARG A 71 -19.36 -38.71 -22.01
N SER A 72 -20.35 -39.58 -21.87
CA SER A 72 -20.53 -40.73 -22.76
C SER A 72 -22.01 -40.87 -23.10
N GLY A 73 -22.33 -40.89 -24.39
CA GLY A 73 -23.68 -41.00 -24.92
C GLY A 73 -23.91 -40.05 -26.11
N VAL A 74 -25.15 -39.97 -26.57
CA VAL A 74 -25.61 -39.02 -27.60
C VAL A 74 -26.98 -38.49 -27.19
N GLY A 75 -27.19 -37.18 -27.29
CA GLY A 75 -28.43 -36.51 -26.88
C GLY A 75 -28.79 -36.80 -25.42
N ASP A 76 -30.05 -37.15 -25.16
CA ASP A 76 -30.60 -37.33 -23.82
C ASP A 76 -30.02 -38.53 -23.04
N ASN A 77 -29.26 -39.41 -23.68
CA ASN A 77 -28.61 -40.56 -23.04
C ASN A 77 -27.19 -40.26 -22.54
N CYS A 78 -26.74 -39.02 -22.58
CA CYS A 78 -25.42 -38.66 -22.10
C CYS A 78 -25.31 -38.77 -20.58
N THR A 79 -24.23 -39.41 -20.12
CA THR A 79 -23.95 -39.56 -18.68
C THR A 79 -22.50 -39.20 -18.38
N TRP A 80 -22.27 -38.57 -17.23
CA TRP A 80 -20.94 -38.31 -16.71
C TRP A 80 -20.34 -39.60 -16.17
N LYS A 81 -19.14 -39.94 -16.64
CA LYS A 81 -18.35 -41.09 -16.17
C LYS A 81 -17.03 -40.60 -15.59
N SER A 82 -16.61 -41.23 -14.50
CA SER A 82 -15.26 -41.00 -13.97
C SER A 82 -14.23 -41.47 -14.99
N SER A 83 -13.17 -40.69 -15.17
CA SER A 83 -11.97 -41.22 -15.80
C SER A 83 -11.37 -42.29 -14.90
N SER A 84 -10.85 -43.37 -15.49
CA SER A 84 -10.20 -44.49 -14.78
C SER A 84 -8.69 -44.32 -14.67
N ASN A 85 -8.13 -43.32 -15.35
CA ASN A 85 -6.70 -43.03 -15.30
C ASN A 85 -6.39 -42.19 -14.04
N GLU A 86 -5.86 -42.83 -13.01
CA GLU A 86 -5.54 -42.20 -11.73
C GLU A 86 -4.34 -41.24 -11.80
N ASN A 87 -3.48 -41.35 -12.84
CA ASN A 87 -2.23 -40.59 -12.94
C ASN A 87 -2.05 -39.90 -14.31
N LEU A 88 -2.87 -38.88 -14.60
CA LEU A 88 -2.70 -38.04 -15.78
C LEU A 88 -1.93 -36.77 -15.41
N ASN A 89 -0.71 -36.61 -15.92
CA ASN A 89 0.05 -35.36 -15.80
C ASN A 89 -0.37 -34.42 -16.93
N ILE A 90 -0.86 -33.23 -16.59
CA ILE A 90 -1.32 -32.22 -17.56
C ILE A 90 -0.56 -30.93 -17.28
N ASP A 91 0.17 -30.46 -18.28
CA ASP A 91 0.77 -29.12 -18.27
C ASP A 91 -0.16 -28.17 -19.03
N TYR A 92 -0.57 -27.08 -18.40
CA TYR A 92 -1.47 -26.09 -18.99
C TYR A 92 -0.97 -24.67 -18.70
N ASP A 93 -1.22 -23.76 -19.65
CA ASP A 93 -1.02 -22.33 -19.50
C ASP A 93 -2.34 -21.64 -19.85
N ILE A 94 -2.87 -20.84 -18.92
CA ILE A 94 -4.18 -20.20 -19.05
C ILE A 94 -3.98 -18.70 -18.93
N TRP A 95 -4.30 -17.98 -20.01
CA TRP A 95 -4.29 -16.54 -20.02
C TRP A 95 -5.71 -15.99 -19.81
N LEU A 96 -5.90 -15.26 -18.71
CA LEU A 96 -7.17 -14.64 -18.35
C LEU A 96 -7.07 -13.13 -18.57
N ALA A 97 -7.99 -12.57 -19.36
CA ALA A 97 -8.06 -11.14 -19.63
C ALA A 97 -9.52 -10.67 -19.70
N ASN A 98 -9.73 -9.38 -19.43
CA ASN A 98 -11.04 -8.75 -19.49
C ASN A 98 -11.39 -8.31 -20.92
N GLY A 99 -12.60 -8.64 -21.34
CA GLY A 99 -13.13 -8.21 -22.63
C GLY A 99 -12.55 -9.00 -23.81
N ASN A 100 -12.77 -8.48 -25.02
CA ASN A 100 -12.37 -9.18 -26.24
C ASN A 100 -10.90 -8.84 -26.61
N PRO A 101 -9.99 -9.82 -26.71
CA PRO A 101 -8.60 -9.59 -27.11
C PRO A 101 -8.47 -9.01 -28.53
N PHE A 102 -9.45 -9.24 -29.41
CA PHE A 102 -9.49 -8.74 -30.78
C PHE A 102 -10.34 -7.45 -30.93
N GLY A 103 -10.87 -6.91 -29.83
CA GLY A 103 -11.72 -5.73 -29.85
C GLY A 103 -10.98 -4.44 -30.25
N PRO A 104 -11.55 -3.58 -31.12
CA PRO A 104 -10.89 -2.35 -31.58
C PRO A 104 -10.75 -1.26 -30.51
N HIS A 105 -11.51 -1.33 -29.41
CA HIS A 105 -11.54 -0.33 -28.33
C HIS A 105 -11.13 -0.94 -26.98
N ARG A 106 -9.95 -1.55 -26.94
CA ARG A 106 -9.40 -2.14 -25.72
C ARG A 106 -8.71 -1.06 -24.87
N ASN A 107 -9.17 -0.87 -23.63
CA ASN A 107 -8.44 -0.05 -22.67
C ASN A 107 -7.21 -0.85 -22.15
N PRO A 108 -5.97 -0.37 -22.39
CA PRO A 108 -4.77 -1.08 -21.93
C PRO A 108 -4.70 -1.20 -20.41
N PHE A 109 -5.27 -0.26 -19.65
CA PHE A 109 -5.27 -0.29 -18.17
C PHE A 109 -6.42 -1.08 -17.54
N GLU A 110 -7.21 -1.78 -18.36
CA GLU A 110 -8.29 -2.66 -17.87
C GLU A 110 -8.19 -4.08 -18.39
N PHE A 111 -7.54 -4.27 -19.55
CA PHE A 111 -7.50 -5.56 -20.22
C PHE A 111 -6.88 -6.67 -19.35
N GLN A 112 -5.70 -6.44 -18.79
CA GLN A 112 -5.02 -7.42 -17.95
C GLN A 112 -5.44 -7.34 -16.47
N LEU A 113 -5.99 -6.20 -16.05
CA LEU A 113 -6.27 -5.93 -14.65
C LEU A 113 -7.65 -6.43 -14.26
N SER A 114 -7.71 -7.33 -13.27
CA SER A 114 -8.96 -7.79 -12.68
C SER A 114 -9.83 -6.62 -12.23
N PHE A 115 -11.14 -6.84 -12.13
CA PHE A 115 -12.08 -5.75 -11.83
C PHE A 115 -11.71 -4.99 -10.56
N ASP A 116 -11.23 -5.67 -9.51
CA ASP A 116 -10.77 -5.08 -8.25
C ASP A 116 -9.48 -4.26 -8.39
N GLN A 117 -8.69 -4.46 -9.45
CA GLN A 117 -7.45 -3.72 -9.72
C GLN A 117 -7.61 -2.60 -10.76
N GLN A 118 -8.71 -2.56 -11.51
CA GLN A 118 -8.93 -1.49 -12.50
C GLN A 118 -8.95 -0.10 -11.83
N GLY A 119 -8.31 0.90 -12.44
CA GLY A 119 -8.21 2.25 -11.86
C GLY A 119 -7.04 2.43 -10.88
N THR A 120 -6.36 1.35 -10.47
CA THR A 120 -5.22 1.45 -9.54
C THR A 120 -3.99 2.06 -10.20
N VAL A 121 -3.78 1.83 -11.50
CA VAL A 121 -2.69 2.45 -12.29
C VAL A 121 -2.83 3.97 -12.25
N GLU A 122 -4.02 4.49 -12.50
CA GLU A 122 -4.35 5.90 -12.48
C GLU A 122 -4.17 6.51 -11.09
N MET A 123 -4.57 5.78 -10.03
CA MET A 123 -4.32 6.20 -8.65
C MET A 123 -2.82 6.32 -8.35
N TYR A 124 -2.02 5.31 -8.71
CA TYR A 124 -0.57 5.35 -8.51
C TYR A 124 0.11 6.44 -9.33
N LEU A 125 -0.32 6.68 -10.57
CA LEU A 125 0.19 7.78 -11.39
C LEU A 125 -0.13 9.15 -10.78
N GLY A 126 -1.35 9.34 -10.26
CA GLY A 126 -1.74 10.54 -9.54
C GLY A 126 -0.88 10.77 -8.30
N LEU A 127 -0.66 9.72 -7.51
CA LEU A 127 0.22 9.76 -6.33
C LEU A 127 1.66 10.06 -6.71
N LEU A 128 2.18 9.47 -7.80
CA LEU A 128 3.52 9.73 -8.28
C LEU A 128 3.69 11.22 -8.60
N GLY A 129 2.72 11.81 -9.31
CA GLY A 129 2.72 13.24 -9.61
C GLY A 129 2.78 14.11 -8.34
N LEU A 130 2.00 13.76 -7.31
CA LEU A 130 2.01 14.47 -6.03
C LEU A 130 3.36 14.36 -5.29
N TYR A 131 3.95 13.16 -5.22
CA TYR A 131 5.25 12.96 -4.56
C TYR A 131 6.42 13.56 -5.35
N LEU A 132 6.34 13.59 -6.69
CA LEU A 132 7.33 14.29 -7.53
C LEU A 132 7.34 15.81 -7.31
N ILE A 133 6.27 16.40 -6.77
CA ILE A 133 6.23 17.80 -6.34
C ILE A 133 6.75 17.93 -4.91
N LEU A 134 6.26 17.07 -4.00
CA LEU A 134 6.56 17.18 -2.57
C LEU A 134 8.03 16.87 -2.23
N VAL A 135 8.65 15.88 -2.88
CA VAL A 135 10.01 15.43 -2.58
C VAL A 135 11.05 16.51 -2.92
N PRO A 136 11.08 17.14 -4.11
CA PRO A 136 12.02 18.22 -4.40
C PRO A 136 11.87 19.41 -3.45
N LEU A 137 10.63 19.79 -3.09
CA LEU A 137 10.37 20.84 -2.11
C LEU A 137 11.00 20.50 -0.75
N GLN A 138 10.86 19.25 -0.31
CA GLN A 138 11.44 18.80 0.95
C GLN A 138 12.98 18.66 0.88
N VAL A 139 13.53 18.22 -0.25
CA VAL A 139 14.98 18.17 -0.45
C VAL A 139 15.58 19.57 -0.37
N TYR A 140 14.94 20.56 -1.01
CA TYR A 140 15.32 21.97 -0.89
C TYR A 140 15.32 22.43 0.58
N ALA A 141 14.25 22.15 1.32
CA ALA A 141 14.16 22.49 2.74
C ALA A 141 15.28 21.84 3.57
N ALA A 142 15.53 20.55 3.37
CA ALA A 142 16.54 19.80 4.11
C ALA A 142 17.96 20.29 3.86
N VAL A 143 18.28 20.65 2.60
CA VAL A 143 19.57 21.27 2.24
C VAL A 143 19.72 22.64 2.87
N HIS A 144 18.66 23.39 3.17
CA HIS A 144 18.81 24.69 3.84
C HIS A 144 18.97 24.55 5.36
N GLN A 145 18.22 23.65 6.00
CA GLN A 145 18.15 23.55 7.47
C GLN A 145 19.28 22.73 8.11
N HIS A 146 19.92 21.82 7.37
CA HIS A 146 21.03 20.97 7.85
C HIS A 146 20.75 20.21 9.16
N HIS A 147 19.48 19.85 9.42
CA HIS A 147 19.04 19.31 10.71
C HIS A 147 18.73 17.80 10.66
N HIS A 148 18.97 17.07 11.76
CA HIS A 148 18.76 15.60 11.79
C HIS A 148 17.31 15.18 11.58
N VAL A 149 16.35 15.92 12.14
CA VAL A 149 14.90 15.68 11.97
C VAL A 149 14.50 15.82 10.50
N THR A 150 15.00 16.84 9.81
CA THR A 150 14.63 17.10 8.41
C THR A 150 15.26 16.05 7.49
N ARG A 151 16.48 15.57 7.79
CA ARG A 151 17.09 14.43 7.09
C ARG A 151 16.34 13.12 7.31
N LEU A 152 15.88 12.83 8.52
CA LEU A 152 15.07 11.65 8.83
C LEU A 152 13.75 11.69 8.05
N TYR A 153 13.07 12.83 8.07
CA TYR A 153 11.83 13.04 7.32
C TYR A 153 12.05 12.91 5.80
N THR A 154 13.10 13.52 5.24
CA THR A 154 13.45 13.38 3.81
C THR A 154 13.75 11.93 3.43
N THR A 155 14.39 11.15 4.30
CA THR A 155 14.65 9.72 4.07
C THR A 155 13.34 8.94 3.99
N SER A 156 12.44 9.15 4.95
CA SER A 156 11.10 8.55 4.97
C SER A 156 10.30 8.89 3.70
N LEU A 157 10.29 10.17 3.31
CA LEU A 157 9.59 10.65 2.14
C LEU A 157 10.20 10.11 0.82
N SER A 158 11.52 9.92 0.77
CA SER A 158 12.21 9.34 -0.39
C SER A 158 11.88 7.85 -0.56
N LEU A 159 11.79 7.10 0.54
CA LEU A 159 11.32 5.71 0.51
C LEU A 159 9.86 5.61 0.05
N GLN A 160 9.01 6.56 0.46
CA GLN A 160 7.63 6.62 -0.01
C GLN A 160 7.55 6.91 -1.52
N LEU A 161 8.41 7.79 -2.06
CA LEU A 161 8.53 8.00 -3.51
C LEU A 161 9.01 6.73 -4.23
N LEU A 162 10.00 6.02 -3.66
CA LEU A 162 10.50 4.76 -4.21
C LEU A 162 9.39 3.71 -4.29
N PHE A 163 8.59 3.57 -3.23
CA PHE A 163 7.40 2.71 -3.25
C PHE A 163 6.48 3.04 -4.43
N VAL A 164 6.01 4.29 -4.51
CA VAL A 164 5.05 4.69 -5.54
C VAL A 164 5.63 4.51 -6.94
N PHE A 165 6.91 4.83 -7.15
CA PHE A 165 7.58 4.63 -8.42
C PHE A 165 7.64 3.14 -8.81
N CYS A 166 8.08 2.27 -7.89
CA CYS A 166 8.13 0.83 -8.12
C CYS A 166 6.74 0.26 -8.44
N SER A 167 5.70 0.69 -7.72
CA SER A 167 4.32 0.27 -7.95
C SER A 167 3.79 0.72 -9.31
N VAL A 168 4.07 1.96 -9.74
CA VAL A 168 3.71 2.43 -11.10
C VAL A 168 4.38 1.56 -12.16
N VAL A 169 5.68 1.32 -12.05
CA VAL A 169 6.41 0.54 -13.06
C VAL A 169 5.89 -0.91 -13.11
N HIS A 170 5.66 -1.52 -11.94
CA HIS A 170 5.07 -2.85 -11.84
C HIS A 170 3.68 -2.90 -12.50
N MET A 171 2.78 -1.99 -12.14
CA MET A 171 1.39 -1.99 -12.60
C MET A 171 1.26 -1.62 -14.09
N VAL A 172 2.09 -0.71 -14.60
CA VAL A 172 2.13 -0.40 -16.04
C VAL A 172 2.67 -1.60 -16.83
N LYS A 173 3.69 -2.30 -16.31
CA LYS A 173 4.17 -3.53 -16.95
C LYS A 173 3.08 -4.59 -16.96
N PHE A 174 2.42 -4.81 -15.82
CA PHE A 174 1.31 -5.74 -15.65
C PHE A 174 0.15 -5.43 -16.61
N ALA A 175 -0.18 -4.15 -16.81
CA ALA A 175 -1.21 -3.74 -17.78
C ALA A 175 -0.89 -4.17 -19.23
N VAL A 176 0.40 -4.29 -19.58
CA VAL A 176 0.83 -4.67 -20.94
C VAL A 176 0.83 -6.18 -21.13
N ASP A 177 1.31 -6.95 -20.15
CA ASP A 177 1.59 -8.38 -20.32
C ASP A 177 0.84 -9.33 -19.39
N GLY A 178 0.16 -8.82 -18.35
CA GLY A 178 -0.55 -9.62 -17.34
C GLY A 178 0.34 -10.30 -16.30
N VAL A 179 1.65 -10.02 -16.29
CA VAL A 179 2.62 -10.63 -15.37
C VAL A 179 3.30 -9.58 -14.48
N GLY A 180 3.65 -8.42 -15.07
CA GLY A 180 4.35 -7.37 -14.33
C GLY A 180 5.78 -7.76 -13.94
N TRP A 181 6.33 -7.05 -12.96
CA TRP A 181 7.63 -7.37 -12.36
C TRP A 181 7.49 -7.56 -10.85
N GLU A 182 7.38 -8.80 -10.40
CA GLU A 182 7.14 -9.12 -8.98
C GLU A 182 8.21 -8.53 -8.06
N ILE A 183 9.49 -8.55 -8.49
CA ILE A 183 10.60 -7.99 -7.72
C ILE A 183 10.37 -6.50 -7.40
N LEU A 184 9.86 -5.71 -8.36
CA LEU A 184 9.57 -4.30 -8.12
C LEU A 184 8.41 -4.12 -7.15
N SER A 185 7.39 -4.98 -7.22
CA SER A 185 6.28 -4.96 -6.26
C SER A 185 6.79 -5.20 -4.84
N THR A 186 7.59 -6.26 -4.64
CA THR A 186 8.19 -6.57 -3.33
C THR A 186 9.12 -5.45 -2.84
N VAL A 187 9.99 -4.91 -3.69
CA VAL A 187 10.87 -3.79 -3.32
C VAL A 187 10.04 -2.56 -2.92
N GLY A 188 8.96 -2.29 -3.65
CA GLY A 188 8.01 -1.23 -3.33
C GLY A 188 7.41 -1.41 -1.95
N ASP A 189 6.81 -2.57 -1.67
CA ASP A 189 6.15 -2.85 -0.39
C ASP A 189 7.13 -2.74 0.78
N VAL A 190 8.34 -3.27 0.64
CA VAL A 190 9.39 -3.16 1.65
C VAL A 190 9.78 -1.70 1.87
N ALA A 191 9.95 -0.92 0.80
CA ALA A 191 10.22 0.52 0.91
C ALA A 191 9.09 1.26 1.61
N HIS A 192 7.83 0.92 1.33
CA HIS A 192 6.66 1.48 2.01
C HIS A 192 6.68 1.15 3.51
N LEU A 193 6.93 -0.10 3.88
CA LEU A 193 6.98 -0.53 5.27
C LEU A 193 8.07 0.23 6.06
N PHE A 194 9.26 0.40 5.48
CA PHE A 194 10.31 1.21 6.09
C PHE A 194 9.97 2.71 6.12
N ALA A 195 9.31 3.25 5.11
CA ALA A 195 8.83 4.64 5.11
C ALA A 195 7.85 4.88 6.26
N GLN A 196 6.84 4.02 6.43
CA GLN A 196 5.86 4.11 7.52
C GLN A 196 6.54 3.98 8.89
N SER A 197 7.49 3.07 9.03
CA SER A 197 8.26 2.88 10.26
C SER A 197 9.11 4.11 10.61
N LEU A 198 9.84 4.69 9.66
CA LEU A 198 10.65 5.89 9.91
C LEU A 198 9.78 7.12 10.18
N PHE A 199 8.63 7.23 9.51
CA PHE A 199 7.66 8.28 9.80
C PHE A 199 7.14 8.16 11.23
N MET A 200 6.78 6.95 11.67
CA MET A 200 6.39 6.70 13.07
C MET A 200 7.46 7.11 14.07
N LEU A 201 8.73 6.77 13.80
CA LEU A 201 9.85 7.20 14.64
C LEU A 201 9.93 8.72 14.74
N LEU A 202 9.85 9.41 13.59
CA LEU A 202 9.85 10.87 13.51
C LEU A 202 8.73 11.48 14.35
N LEU A 203 7.51 10.95 14.27
CA LEU A 203 6.36 11.44 15.03
C LEU A 203 6.58 11.33 16.54
N LEU A 204 7.12 10.19 17.01
CA LEU A 204 7.41 9.98 18.42
C LEU A 204 8.54 10.89 18.92
N LEU A 205 9.59 11.08 18.12
CA LEU A 205 10.68 12.00 18.46
C LEU A 205 10.17 13.44 18.61
N LEU A 206 9.36 13.90 17.66
CA LEU A 206 8.75 15.23 17.70
C LEU A 206 7.77 15.38 18.87
N ALA A 207 6.97 14.36 19.17
CA ALA A 207 6.03 14.39 20.30
C ALA A 207 6.74 14.52 21.66
N LYS A 208 7.90 13.89 21.83
CA LYS A 208 8.76 14.07 23.02
C LYS A 208 9.51 15.40 23.04
N GLY A 209 9.35 16.22 22.01
CA GLY A 209 9.96 17.53 21.86
C GLY A 209 11.43 17.51 21.44
N TRP A 210 11.93 16.39 20.89
CA TRP A 210 13.31 16.30 20.44
C TRP A 210 13.59 17.34 19.35
N ALA A 211 14.68 18.08 19.55
CA ALA A 211 15.16 19.18 18.71
C ALA A 211 14.30 20.47 18.66
N ILE A 212 13.13 20.48 19.30
CA ILE A 212 12.26 21.68 19.39
C ILE A 212 12.27 22.24 20.81
N THR A 213 11.94 21.40 21.79
CA THR A 213 11.82 21.78 23.21
C THR A 213 12.99 21.25 24.03
N ARG A 214 13.49 20.06 23.70
CA ARG A 214 14.54 19.36 24.45
C ARG A 214 15.70 18.96 23.53
N THR A 215 16.93 19.22 23.98
CA THR A 215 18.18 18.77 23.33
C THR A 215 18.44 17.28 23.63
N GLU A 216 18.15 16.85 24.86
CA GLU A 216 18.29 15.48 25.33
C GLU A 216 16.94 14.76 25.39
N LEU A 217 16.91 13.55 24.85
CA LEU A 217 15.72 12.69 24.84
C LEU A 217 15.70 11.80 26.08
N THR A 218 14.66 11.92 26.90
CA THR A 218 14.48 11.04 28.07
C THR A 218 14.02 9.65 27.62
N TRP A 219 14.59 8.61 28.24
CA TRP A 219 14.25 7.21 27.92
C TRP A 219 14.43 6.82 26.43
N LYS A 220 15.50 7.32 25.78
CA LYS A 220 15.89 6.94 24.40
C LYS A 220 15.76 5.44 24.09
N PRO A 221 16.31 4.51 24.91
CA PRO A 221 16.25 3.09 24.59
C PRO A 221 14.81 2.57 24.53
N LEU A 222 13.90 3.06 25.37
CA LEU A 222 12.51 2.64 25.35
C LEU A 222 11.80 3.06 24.05
N LEU A 223 12.04 4.28 23.55
CA LEU A 223 11.50 4.75 22.28
C LEU A 223 11.98 3.89 21.10
N PHE A 224 13.30 3.64 21.01
CA PHE A 224 13.84 2.80 19.95
C PHE A 224 13.41 1.33 20.08
N CYS A 225 13.27 0.80 21.29
CA CYS A 225 12.74 -0.55 21.50
C CYS A 225 11.29 -0.68 21.03
N VAL A 226 10.41 0.26 21.36
CA VAL A 226 9.01 0.23 20.91
C VAL A 226 8.92 0.40 19.39
N TRP A 227 9.70 1.32 18.81
CA TRP A 227 9.78 1.49 17.37
C TRP A 227 10.29 0.24 16.64
N LEU A 228 11.36 -0.38 17.16
CA LEU A 228 11.92 -1.61 16.60
C LEU A 228 10.92 -2.76 16.70
N LEU A 229 10.22 -2.88 17.83
CA LEU A 229 9.17 -3.89 18.02
C LEU A 229 8.01 -3.68 17.03
N TYR A 230 7.56 -2.43 16.84
CA TYR A 230 6.54 -2.10 15.85
C TYR A 230 6.97 -2.48 14.43
N THR A 231 8.20 -2.14 14.07
CA THR A 231 8.78 -2.49 12.76
C THR A 231 8.90 -3.99 12.58
N LEU A 232 9.36 -4.72 13.61
CA LEU A 232 9.50 -6.18 13.57
C LEU A 232 8.15 -6.87 13.40
N VAL A 233 7.12 -6.45 14.14
CA VAL A 233 5.75 -6.98 13.97
C VAL A 233 5.24 -6.71 12.55
N GLY A 234 5.48 -5.50 12.01
CA GLY A 234 5.13 -5.18 10.62
C GLY A 234 5.81 -6.08 9.60
N VAL A 235 7.13 -6.31 9.72
CA VAL A 235 7.88 -7.19 8.82
C VAL A 235 7.37 -8.63 8.91
N LEU A 236 7.16 -9.14 10.13
CA LEU A 236 6.65 -10.50 10.33
C LEU A 236 5.27 -10.70 9.71
N LEU A 237 4.40 -9.69 9.84
CA LEU A 237 3.06 -9.71 9.25
C LEU A 237 3.15 -9.67 7.73
N TYR A 238 4.00 -8.80 7.16
CA TYR A 238 4.24 -8.76 5.70
C TYR A 238 4.69 -10.13 5.16
N VAL A 239 5.66 -10.77 5.82
CA VAL A 239 6.15 -12.10 5.44
C VAL A 239 5.03 -13.13 5.56
N TRP A 240 4.30 -13.15 6.68
CA TRP A 240 3.19 -14.07 6.90
C TRP A 240 2.10 -13.92 5.83
N ASN A 241 1.70 -12.68 5.52
CA ASN A 241 0.73 -12.39 4.48
C ASN A 241 1.20 -12.88 3.11
N ARG A 242 2.51 -12.80 2.81
CA ARG A 242 3.03 -13.26 1.53
C ARG A 242 3.18 -14.78 1.43
N THR A 243 3.33 -15.49 2.54
CA THR A 243 3.60 -16.95 2.54
C THR A 243 2.39 -17.82 2.86
N GLU A 244 1.49 -17.34 3.74
CA GLU A 244 0.40 -18.15 4.29
C GLU A 244 -0.98 -17.78 3.75
N VAL A 245 -1.17 -16.56 3.26
CA VAL A 245 -2.46 -16.14 2.69
C VAL A 245 -2.49 -16.55 1.23
N ASP A 246 -3.36 -17.51 0.91
CA ASP A 246 -3.57 -17.95 -0.46
C ASP A 246 -4.26 -16.83 -1.25
N VAL A 247 -3.87 -16.65 -2.51
CA VAL A 247 -4.44 -15.62 -3.40
C VAL A 247 -5.93 -15.89 -3.67
N ILE A 248 -6.38 -17.13 -3.48
CA ILE A 248 -7.76 -17.55 -3.64
C ILE A 248 -8.62 -17.12 -2.44
N ASP A 249 -8.03 -17.03 -1.26
CA ASP A 249 -8.73 -16.57 -0.06
C ASP A 249 -8.81 -15.04 -0.12
N ASP A 250 -10.00 -14.55 -0.44
CA ASP A 250 -10.36 -13.15 -0.55
C ASP A 250 -10.44 -12.45 0.82
N ILE A 251 -9.38 -12.59 1.61
CA ILE A 251 -9.24 -12.13 2.99
C ILE A 251 -8.21 -11.01 2.98
N ASP A 252 -8.64 -9.80 3.34
CA ASP A 252 -7.70 -8.69 3.52
C ASP A 252 -6.82 -8.90 4.75
N GLU A 253 -5.63 -8.30 4.74
CA GLU A 253 -4.71 -8.25 5.87
C GLU A 253 -5.41 -7.89 7.20
N TYR A 254 -6.32 -6.91 7.19
CA TYR A 254 -7.04 -6.42 8.37
C TYR A 254 -8.21 -7.31 8.83
N GLN A 255 -8.59 -8.31 8.05
CA GLN A 255 -9.54 -9.33 8.46
C GLN A 255 -8.86 -10.47 9.24
N THR A 256 -7.54 -10.53 9.21
CA THR A 256 -6.75 -11.56 9.87
C THR A 256 -6.43 -11.19 11.31
N PHE A 257 -6.25 -12.20 12.18
CA PHE A 257 -5.83 -11.98 13.57
C PHE A 257 -4.52 -11.18 13.70
N PRO A 258 -3.46 -11.44 12.90
CA PRO A 258 -2.28 -10.57 12.84
C PRO A 258 -2.59 -9.11 12.50
N GLY A 259 -3.51 -8.86 11.55
CA GLY A 259 -3.98 -7.51 11.21
C GLY A 259 -4.54 -6.75 12.41
N TRP A 260 -5.32 -7.41 13.28
CA TRP A 260 -5.84 -6.77 14.49
C TRP A 260 -4.75 -6.44 15.51
N ILE A 261 -3.70 -7.25 15.61
CA ILE A 261 -2.57 -6.99 16.51
C ILE A 261 -1.88 -5.67 16.13
N ILE A 262 -1.60 -5.45 14.83
CA ILE A 262 -0.93 -4.21 14.40
C ILE A 262 -1.83 -2.97 14.59
N LEU A 263 -3.15 -3.11 14.43
CA LEU A 263 -4.11 -2.03 14.71
C LEU A 263 -4.13 -1.66 16.19
N ILE A 264 -4.20 -2.65 17.10
CA ILE A 264 -4.16 -2.43 18.54
C ILE A 264 -2.83 -1.78 18.94
N PHE A 265 -1.72 -2.25 18.37
CA PHE A 265 -0.41 -1.68 18.64
C PHE A 265 -0.32 -0.22 18.17
N ARG A 266 -0.84 0.09 16.98
CA ARG A 266 -0.92 1.48 16.46
C ARG A 266 -1.75 2.38 17.37
N LEU A 267 -2.88 1.89 17.91
CA LEU A 267 -3.70 2.63 18.88
C LEU A 267 -2.97 2.85 20.22
N ALA A 268 -2.23 1.85 20.71
CA ALA A 268 -1.40 2.01 21.91
C ALA A 268 -0.32 3.07 21.71
N ILE A 269 0.35 3.07 20.55
CA ILE A 269 1.34 4.11 20.21
C ILE A 269 0.67 5.47 20.05
N MET A 270 -0.55 5.56 19.50
CA MET A 270 -1.31 6.81 19.42
C MET A 270 -1.60 7.39 20.80
N VAL A 271 -2.07 6.57 21.76
CA VAL A 271 -2.32 7.02 23.13
C VAL A 271 -1.04 7.53 23.78
N TRP A 272 0.07 6.80 23.59
CA TRP A 272 1.37 7.23 24.09
C TRP A 272 1.86 8.52 23.43
N PHE A 273 1.72 8.65 22.11
CA PHE A 273 2.01 9.87 21.35
C PHE A 273 1.26 11.08 21.92
N LEU A 274 -0.06 10.95 22.18
CA LEU A 274 -0.86 12.03 22.76
C LEU A 274 -0.42 12.39 24.18
N TYR A 275 -0.05 11.38 24.97
CA TYR A 275 0.49 11.60 26.32
C TYR A 275 1.80 12.39 26.29
N GLU A 276 2.76 11.98 25.45
CA GLU A 276 4.05 12.66 25.30
C GLU A 276 3.88 14.06 24.72
N LEU A 277 3.04 14.22 23.69
CA LEU A 277 2.72 15.51 23.10
C LEU A 277 2.14 16.46 24.15
N ARG A 278 1.20 15.98 24.99
CA ARG A 278 0.63 16.77 26.08
C ARG A 278 1.68 17.13 27.12
N SER A 279 2.54 16.19 27.51
CA SER A 279 3.63 16.48 28.46
C SER A 279 4.54 17.57 27.93
N THR A 280 4.97 17.47 26.67
CA THR A 280 5.83 18.46 26.02
C THR A 280 5.14 19.83 25.94
N MET A 281 3.85 19.88 25.61
CA MET A 281 3.08 21.14 25.59
C MET A 281 2.89 21.77 26.98
N LEU A 282 2.90 21.00 28.06
CA LEU A 282 2.81 21.52 29.43
C LEU A 282 4.15 22.11 29.91
N ASP A 283 5.25 21.55 29.43
CA ASP A 283 6.60 22.03 29.76
C ASP A 283 7.02 23.25 28.91
N GLU A 284 6.47 23.38 27.71
CA GLU A 284 6.80 24.46 26.77
C GLU A 284 6.02 25.75 27.08
N ASN A 285 6.75 26.83 27.36
CA ASN A 285 6.15 28.14 27.65
C ASN A 285 6.11 29.07 26.41
N ASP A 286 6.81 28.69 25.34
CA ASP A 286 6.91 29.50 24.13
C ASP A 286 5.68 29.35 23.21
N ARG A 287 4.99 30.47 22.93
CA ARG A 287 3.72 30.51 22.19
C ARG A 287 3.84 29.99 20.74
N PRO A 288 4.83 30.37 19.93
CA PRO A 288 5.07 29.78 18.60
C PRO A 288 5.25 28.26 18.63
N LYS A 289 6.06 27.72 19.55
CA LYS A 289 6.28 26.26 19.68
C LYS A 289 5.01 25.52 20.11
N LEU A 290 4.26 26.08 21.05
CA LEU A 290 2.96 25.52 21.45
C LEU A 290 1.98 25.47 20.26
N ARG A 291 1.95 26.52 19.44
CA ARG A 291 1.12 26.54 18.23
C ARG A 291 1.56 25.45 17.24
N PHE A 292 2.86 25.23 17.07
CA PHE A 292 3.38 24.12 16.28
C PHE A 292 2.82 22.78 16.80
N TYR A 293 2.94 22.50 18.10
CA TYR A 293 2.48 21.22 18.68
C TYR A 293 0.98 20.98 18.53
N VAL A 294 0.16 22.03 18.64
CA VAL A 294 -1.30 21.90 18.43
C VAL A 294 -1.61 21.50 16.98
N HIS A 295 -0.99 22.16 16.00
CA HIS A 295 -1.22 21.84 14.58
C HIS A 295 -0.63 20.48 14.20
N PHE A 296 0.56 20.16 14.74
CA PHE A 296 1.22 18.87 14.60
C PHE A 296 0.34 17.74 15.15
N GLY A 297 -0.14 17.86 16.40
CA GLY A 297 -1.02 16.88 17.01
C GLY A 297 -2.32 16.69 16.25
N ALA A 298 -3.01 17.80 15.91
CA ALA A 298 -4.28 17.75 15.19
C ALA A 298 -4.14 17.11 13.80
N GLY A 299 -3.11 17.48 13.03
CA GLY A 299 -2.87 16.95 11.70
C GLY A 299 -2.48 15.47 11.71
N ILE A 300 -1.58 15.08 12.60
CA ILE A 300 -1.06 13.70 12.67
C ILE A 300 -2.06 12.75 13.33
N LEU A 301 -2.98 13.22 14.16
CA LEU A 301 -4.04 12.37 14.72
C LEU A 301 -4.91 11.75 13.62
N VAL A 302 -5.16 12.47 12.52
CA VAL A 302 -5.85 11.92 11.34
C VAL A 302 -5.10 10.70 10.79
N TRP A 303 -3.76 10.80 10.71
CA TRP A 303 -2.90 9.72 10.25
C TRP A 303 -2.91 8.51 11.22
N PHE A 304 -3.04 8.71 12.52
CA PHE A 304 -3.18 7.59 13.45
C PHE A 304 -4.53 6.88 13.33
N VAL A 305 -5.61 7.65 13.17
CA VAL A 305 -7.00 7.17 13.26
C VAL A 305 -7.51 6.57 11.96
N TYR A 306 -7.02 7.00 10.78
CA TYR A 306 -7.56 6.49 9.51
C TYR A 306 -7.45 4.97 9.41
N LEU A 307 -6.33 4.37 9.84
CA LEU A 307 -6.10 2.95 9.59
C LEU A 307 -7.12 2.05 10.32
N PRO A 308 -7.36 2.21 11.64
CA PRO A 308 -8.45 1.50 12.31
C PRO A 308 -9.84 1.76 11.71
N VAL A 309 -10.13 2.99 11.31
CA VAL A 309 -11.43 3.35 10.72
C VAL A 309 -11.62 2.65 9.38
N VAL A 310 -10.59 2.65 8.53
CA VAL A 310 -10.59 2.01 7.22
C VAL A 310 -10.69 0.50 7.35
N ALA A 311 -10.00 -0.11 8.31
CA ALA A 311 -10.11 -1.54 8.59
C ALA A 311 -11.57 -1.95 8.94
N LEU A 312 -12.26 -1.16 9.77
CA LEU A 312 -13.68 -1.40 10.09
C LEU A 312 -14.60 -1.22 8.88
N ILE A 313 -14.33 -0.22 8.05
CA ILE A 313 -15.08 0.03 6.82
C ILE A 313 -14.89 -1.12 5.82
N ALA A 314 -13.67 -1.65 5.70
CA ALA A 314 -13.32 -2.75 4.80
C ALA A 314 -14.07 -4.04 5.12
N LEU A 315 -14.49 -4.28 6.37
CA LEU A 315 -15.31 -5.43 6.76
C LEU A 315 -16.69 -5.43 6.09
N GLN A 316 -17.21 -4.27 5.72
CA GLN A 316 -18.56 -4.11 5.17
C GLN A 316 -18.57 -3.98 3.64
N ILE A 317 -17.40 -3.89 3.00
CA ILE A 317 -17.27 -3.67 1.56
C ILE A 317 -17.03 -5.01 0.87
N SER A 318 -17.73 -5.25 -0.23
CA SER A 318 -17.46 -6.41 -1.08
C SER A 318 -16.03 -6.35 -1.63
N ALA A 319 -15.35 -7.48 -1.67
CA ALA A 319 -13.98 -7.59 -2.18
C ALA A 319 -13.70 -6.91 -3.52
N LEU A 320 -14.67 -6.94 -4.44
CA LEU A 320 -14.59 -6.29 -5.75
C LEU A 320 -14.20 -4.80 -5.70
N TRP A 321 -14.50 -4.10 -4.60
CA TRP A 321 -14.23 -2.68 -4.42
C TRP A 321 -13.24 -2.38 -3.30
N ARG A 322 -12.98 -3.38 -2.45
CA ARG A 322 -12.29 -3.24 -1.19
C ARG A 322 -10.83 -2.84 -1.38
N ALA A 323 -10.10 -3.50 -2.27
CA ALA A 323 -8.71 -3.20 -2.59
C ALA A 323 -8.51 -1.74 -3.06
N LYS A 324 -9.35 -1.26 -3.98
CA LYS A 324 -9.29 0.13 -4.48
C LYS A 324 -9.58 1.15 -3.40
N LEU A 325 -10.57 0.87 -2.55
CA LEU A 325 -10.94 1.76 -1.45
C LEU A 325 -9.82 1.82 -0.41
N LEU A 326 -9.24 0.67 -0.04
CA LEU A 326 -8.09 0.61 0.84
C LEU A 326 -6.92 1.41 0.26
N LEU A 327 -6.53 1.15 -0.99
CA LEU A 327 -5.44 1.86 -1.66
C LEU A 327 -5.69 3.38 -1.70
N GLY A 328 -6.90 3.80 -2.08
CA GLY A 328 -7.27 5.20 -2.19
C GLY A 328 -7.21 5.93 -0.86
N ILE A 329 -7.82 5.38 0.21
CA ILE A 329 -7.85 6.05 1.51
C ILE A 329 -6.49 6.04 2.19
N THR A 330 -5.80 4.89 2.21
CA THR A 330 -4.47 4.76 2.83
C THR A 330 -3.47 5.72 2.18
N SER A 331 -3.39 5.72 0.86
CA SER A 331 -2.47 6.59 0.12
C SER A 331 -2.79 8.07 0.29
N SER A 332 -4.07 8.43 0.34
CA SER A 332 -4.50 9.82 0.55
C SER A 332 -4.18 10.30 1.96
N ALA A 333 -4.44 9.48 2.98
CA ALA A 333 -4.14 9.80 4.37
C ALA A 333 -2.63 9.91 4.62
N ASP A 334 -1.84 9.01 4.04
CA ASP A 334 -0.38 9.07 4.09
C ASP A 334 0.15 10.33 3.41
N PHE A 335 -0.27 10.60 2.18
CA PHE A 335 0.15 11.80 1.47
C PHE A 335 -0.21 13.07 2.25
N LEU A 336 -1.41 13.14 2.83
CA LEU A 336 -1.83 14.26 3.66
C LEU A 336 -0.92 14.43 4.88
N ALA A 337 -0.55 13.35 5.56
CA ALA A 337 0.35 13.40 6.71
C ALA A 337 1.75 13.87 6.32
N TYR A 338 2.29 13.36 5.20
CA TYR A 338 3.55 13.85 4.65
C TYR A 338 3.44 15.33 4.28
N ALA A 339 2.38 15.77 3.60
CA ALA A 339 2.20 17.18 3.21
C ALA A 339 2.08 18.11 4.43
N ILE A 340 1.34 17.71 5.46
CA ILE A 340 1.24 18.46 6.73
C ILE A 340 2.63 18.58 7.37
N MET A 341 3.40 17.49 7.40
CA MET A 341 4.75 17.49 7.96
C MET A 341 5.69 18.42 7.16
N ALA A 342 5.68 18.36 5.83
CA ALA A 342 6.48 19.25 4.99
C ALA A 342 6.14 20.73 5.23
N HIS A 343 4.85 21.05 5.39
CA HIS A 343 4.40 22.41 5.69
C HIS A 343 4.82 22.86 7.10
N LEU A 344 4.74 21.98 8.11
CA LEU A 344 5.13 22.29 9.49
C LEU A 344 6.66 22.45 9.64
N LEU A 345 7.44 21.64 8.92
CA LEU A 345 8.89 21.66 8.93
C LEU A 345 9.48 22.60 7.86
N TRP A 346 8.68 23.45 7.23
CA TRP A 346 9.17 24.36 6.20
C TRP A 346 10.20 25.36 6.77
N PRO A 347 11.31 25.69 6.06
CA PRO A 347 12.43 26.47 6.59
C PRO A 347 12.02 27.75 7.32
N THR A 348 11.20 28.58 6.68
CA THR A 348 10.79 29.89 7.23
C THR A 348 10.03 29.84 8.56
N ARG A 349 9.45 28.69 8.90
CA ARG A 349 8.77 28.49 10.20
C ARG A 349 9.64 27.70 11.16
N SER A 350 10.33 26.69 10.64
CA SER A 350 11.17 25.79 11.43
C SER A 350 12.30 26.49 12.16
N GLU A 351 12.85 27.59 11.62
CA GLU A 351 13.89 28.41 12.26
C GLU A 351 13.39 29.01 13.59
N GLN A 352 12.07 29.20 13.73
CA GLN A 352 11.46 29.70 14.97
C GLN A 352 11.28 28.60 16.03
N TYR A 353 11.33 27.33 15.63
CA TYR A 353 10.99 26.20 16.49
C TYR A 353 12.20 25.35 16.85
N PHE A 354 13.08 25.10 15.88
CA PHE A 354 14.29 24.35 16.12
C PHE A 354 15.21 25.18 16.98
N GLN A 355 15.70 24.54 18.05
CA GLN A 355 16.92 24.99 18.69
C GLN A 355 18.04 24.67 17.71
N LEU A 356 18.20 25.52 16.70
CA LEU A 356 19.45 25.58 15.95
C LEU A 356 20.50 25.68 17.04
N ALA A 357 21.35 24.67 17.14
CA ALA A 357 22.52 24.77 17.97
C ALA A 357 23.25 25.99 17.43
N SER A 358 23.04 27.12 18.09
CA SER A 358 23.99 28.19 18.09
C SER A 358 25.27 27.49 18.53
N GLU A 359 26.18 27.27 17.60
CA GLU A 359 27.60 27.24 17.93
C GLU A 359 28.02 28.64 18.43
N SER A 360 27.21 29.32 19.27
CA SER A 360 27.72 30.32 20.18
C SER A 360 28.41 29.52 21.25
N ASP A 361 29.72 29.39 21.06
CA ASP A 361 30.63 29.13 22.15
C ASP A 361 30.18 30.00 23.34
N PRO A 362 29.80 29.42 24.51
CA PRO A 362 29.44 30.21 25.67
C PRO A 362 30.55 31.18 26.10
N GLY A 363 31.77 31.03 25.56
CA GLY A 363 32.84 32.03 25.61
C GLY A 363 32.48 33.38 24.98
N GLU A 364 31.82 33.44 23.82
CA GLU A 364 31.51 34.70 23.13
C GLU A 364 30.45 35.53 23.89
N GLU A 365 29.41 34.89 24.44
CA GLU A 365 28.41 35.60 25.26
C GLU A 365 29.03 36.10 26.58
N LEU A 366 29.96 35.35 27.17
CA LEU A 366 30.70 35.76 28.38
C LEU A 366 31.72 36.87 28.10
N GLU A 367 32.30 36.92 26.90
CA GLU A 367 33.18 38.00 26.45
C GLU A 367 32.37 39.29 26.19
N GLU A 368 31.20 39.21 25.55
CA GLU A 368 30.32 40.37 25.35
C GLU A 368 29.83 40.96 26.69
N PHE A 369 29.55 40.11 27.69
CA PHE A 369 29.23 40.57 29.05
C PHE A 369 30.41 41.21 29.79
N ASN A 370 31.66 40.79 29.50
CA ASN A 370 32.86 41.39 30.08
C ASN A 370 33.30 42.69 29.40
N GLU A 371 32.92 42.90 28.13
CA GLU A 371 33.19 44.12 27.37
C GLU A 371 32.16 45.24 27.63
N ALA A 372 31.04 44.93 28.29
CA ALA A 372 30.10 45.95 28.73
C ALA A 372 30.77 46.93 29.72
N PRO A 373 30.74 48.25 29.47
CA PRO A 373 31.42 49.22 30.33
C PRO A 373 30.76 49.23 31.71
N ASN A 374 31.49 48.75 32.71
CA ASN A 374 31.14 48.84 34.13
C ASN A 374 31.06 50.32 34.56
N ASN A 375 29.92 50.96 34.31
CA ASN A 375 29.58 52.27 34.85
C ASN A 375 29.24 52.14 36.34
N VAL A 376 30.25 51.93 37.17
CA VAL A 376 30.14 52.06 38.63
C VAL A 376 30.50 53.49 39.02
N PRO A 377 29.54 54.33 39.48
CA PRO A 377 29.86 55.67 39.96
C PRO A 377 30.71 55.54 41.24
N ARG A 378 31.91 56.12 41.23
CA ARG A 378 32.75 56.22 42.42
C ARG A 378 32.05 57.07 43.49
N PRO A 379 31.93 56.61 44.75
CA PRO A 379 31.40 57.45 45.82
C PRO A 379 32.37 58.60 46.12
N GLN A 380 31.85 59.83 46.11
CA GLN A 380 32.56 61.01 46.59
C GLN A 380 32.82 60.86 48.10
N LYS A 381 34.10 60.93 48.50
CA LYS A 381 34.47 61.00 49.91
C LYS A 381 34.19 62.42 50.42
N VAL A 382 33.50 62.50 51.55
CA VAL A 382 33.27 63.70 52.38
C VAL A 382 34.58 64.21 52.96
#